data_AF-A0A6I2WW83-F1
#
_entry.id   AF-A0A6I2WW83-F1
#
_cell.length_a   1.000
_cell.length_b   1.000
_cell.length_c   1.000
_cell.angle_alpha   90.00
_cell.angle_beta   90.00
_cell.angle_gamma   90.00
#
_symmetry.space_group_name_H-M   'P 1'
#
loop_
_entity.id
_entity.type
_entity.pdbx_description
1 polymer ?
#
loop_
_entity_poly.entity_id
_entity_poly.type
_entity_poly.pdbx_seq_one_letter_code
_entity_poly.pdbx_strand_id
1 'polypeptide(L)' 'ERRYVGHVSALERDEYFLTRGRNADPASFLALRFWINRGVKVELTDARDATPYWLISSKDPSALKEALKN' A
#
# COMPACT_ATOMS: atom_id res chain seq x y z
N GLU A 1 13.90 10.18 7.54
CA GLU A 1 12.52 10.03 8.07
C GLU A 1 11.68 8.93 7.39
N ARG A 2 12.23 7.78 6.95
CA ARG A 2 11.45 6.67 6.34
C ARG A 2 11.87 5.29 6.87
N ARG A 3 12.31 5.23 8.14
CA ARG A 3 12.99 4.06 8.71
C ARG A 3 12.12 2.79 8.72
N TYR A 4 10.81 2.95 8.82
CA TYR A 4 9.86 1.84 8.93
C TYR A 4 9.10 1.56 7.63
N VAL A 5 9.43 2.27 6.55
CA VAL A 5 8.90 1.98 5.22
C VAL A 5 9.72 0.81 4.66
N GLY A 6 9.08 -0.34 4.57
CA GLY A 6 9.65 -1.55 3.99
C GLY A 6 9.43 -1.62 2.49
N HIS A 7 8.98 -2.78 2.02
CA HIS A 7 8.79 -3.02 0.61
C HIS A 7 7.60 -2.22 0.05
N VAL A 8 7.81 -1.60 -1.11
CA VAL A 8 6.80 -0.79 -1.81
C VAL A 8 6.46 -1.45 -3.15
N SER A 9 5.23 -1.92 -3.29
CA SER A 9 4.72 -2.58 -4.49
C SER A 9 3.65 -1.73 -5.15
N ALA A 10 3.84 -1.41 -6.43
CA ALA A 10 2.77 -0.88 -7.27
C ALA A 10 1.85 -2.03 -7.64
N LEU A 11 0.55 -1.87 -7.38
CA LEU A 11 -0.47 -2.88 -7.64
C LEU A 11 -1.29 -2.46 -8.86
N GLU A 12 -1.40 -3.38 -9.82
CA GLU A 12 -2.36 -3.23 -10.92
C GLU A 12 -3.77 -3.62 -10.44
N ARG A 13 -4.75 -3.46 -11.33
CA ARG A 13 -6.18 -3.53 -11.00
C ARG A 13 -6.56 -4.75 -10.16
N ASP A 14 -6.23 -5.94 -10.64
CA ASP A 14 -6.72 -7.19 -10.03
C ASP A 14 -6.09 -7.42 -8.64
N GLU A 15 -4.78 -7.17 -8.51
CA GLU A 15 -4.05 -7.26 -7.25
C GLU A 15 -4.57 -6.23 -6.23
N TYR A 16 -4.87 -5.02 -6.69
CA TYR A 16 -5.41 -3.96 -5.86
C TYR A 16 -6.81 -4.32 -5.33
N PHE A 17 -7.69 -4.88 -6.17
CA PHE A 17 -9.01 -5.34 -5.75
C PHE A 17 -8.92 -6.51 -4.75
N LEU A 18 -8.01 -7.45 -4.98
CA LEU A 18 -7.77 -8.55 -4.05
C LEU A 18 -7.28 -8.01 -2.69
N THR A 19 -6.31 -7.10 -2.69
CA THR A 19 -5.71 -6.54 -1.47
C THR A 19 -6.69 -5.66 -0.70
N ARG A 20 -7.56 -4.91 -1.39
CA ARG A 20 -8.61 -4.09 -0.75
C ARG A 20 -9.79 -4.94 -0.25
N GLY A 21 -10.01 -6.09 -0.86
CA GLY A 21 -11.18 -6.94 -0.62
C GLY A 21 -10.80 -8.26 0.04
N ARG A 22 -10.80 -9.33 -0.75
CA ARG A 22 -10.67 -10.73 -0.27
C ARG A 22 -9.45 -10.97 0.62
N ASN A 23 -8.32 -10.35 0.31
CA ASN A 23 -7.04 -10.52 0.99
C ASN A 23 -6.73 -9.34 1.94
N ALA A 24 -7.72 -8.50 2.24
CA ALA A 24 -7.53 -7.38 3.13
C ALA A 24 -7.20 -7.86 4.55
N ASP A 25 -6.20 -7.24 5.15
CA ASP A 25 -5.86 -7.44 6.56
C ASP A 25 -6.55 -6.33 7.37
N PRO A 26 -7.36 -6.66 8.40
CA PRO A 26 -8.05 -5.65 9.20
C PRO A 26 -7.11 -4.76 10.02
N ALA A 27 -5.87 -5.19 10.28
CA ALA A 27 -4.87 -4.38 10.97
C ALA A 27 -4.18 -3.36 10.04
N SER A 28 -4.40 -3.46 8.73
CA SER A 28 -3.78 -2.56 7.74
C SER A 28 -4.48 -1.21 7.64
N PHE A 29 -3.68 -0.17 7.39
CA PHE A 29 -4.22 1.15 7.11
C PHE A 29 -4.56 1.30 5.62
N LEU A 30 -5.80 1.71 5.33
CA LEU A 30 -6.31 1.81 3.96
C LEU A 30 -6.63 3.27 3.60
N ALA A 31 -5.78 3.89 2.78
CA ALA A 31 -6.01 5.22 2.20
C ALA A 31 -6.67 5.09 0.81
N LEU A 32 -7.98 4.90 0.81
CA LEU A 32 -8.74 4.50 -0.36
C LEU A 32 -9.48 5.67 -1.02
N ARG A 33 -9.42 5.73 -2.36
CA ARG A 33 -10.32 6.54 -3.19
C ARG A 33 -11.20 5.60 -3.99
N PHE A 34 -12.50 5.65 -3.76
CA PHE A 34 -13.47 4.69 -4.31
C PHE A 34 -13.39 4.50 -5.84
N TRP A 35 -13.15 5.58 -6.59
CA TRP A 35 -13.08 5.56 -8.07
C TRP A 35 -11.70 5.21 -8.64
N ILE A 36 -10.69 5.02 -7.79
CA ILE A 36 -9.36 4.59 -8.21
C ILE A 36 -9.23 3.09 -7.96
N ASN A 37 -8.80 2.36 -8.98
CA ASN A 37 -8.70 0.90 -8.97
C ASN A 37 -7.26 0.40 -8.96
N ARG A 38 -6.29 1.29 -8.68
CA ARG A 38 -4.86 0.99 -8.61
C ARG A 38 -4.24 1.73 -7.44
N GLY A 39 -3.08 1.27 -7.02
CA GLY A 39 -2.45 1.84 -5.84
C GLY A 39 -1.13 1.21 -5.50
N VAL A 40 -0.65 1.56 -4.32
CA VAL A 40 0.62 1.08 -3.79
C VAL A 40 0.34 0.37 -2.48
N LYS A 41 0.92 -0.82 -2.32
CA LYS A 41 1.05 -1.49 -1.02
C LYS A 41 2.41 -1.14 -0.45
N VAL A 42 2.42 -0.63 0.77
CA VAL A 42 3.63 -0.27 1.53
C VAL A 42 3.70 -1.16 2.75
N GLU A 43 4.67 -2.07 2.81
CA GLU A 43 4.88 -2.91 3.98
C GLU A 43 5.61 -2.13 5.07
N LEU A 44 5.22 -2.34 6.33
CA LEU A 44 5.84 -1.66 7.47
C LEU A 44 6.80 -2.58 8.20
N THR A 45 7.91 -2.02 8.68
CA THR A 45 8.95 -2.75 9.41
C THR A 45 9.10 -2.29 10.88
N ASP A 46 8.11 -1.58 11.43
CA ASP A 46 8.12 -1.21 12.87
C ASP A 46 7.65 -2.39 13.73
N ALA A 47 8.55 -2.92 14.57
CA ALA A 47 8.24 -4.02 15.48
C ALA A 47 7.24 -3.65 16.59
N ARG A 48 6.99 -2.35 16.82
CA ARG A 48 6.04 -1.86 17.82
C ARG A 48 4.64 -1.62 17.25
N ASP A 49 4.52 -1.60 15.92
CA ASP A 49 3.24 -1.42 15.23
C ASP A 49 2.78 -2.76 14.67
N ALA A 50 1.54 -3.14 14.96
CA ALA A 50 0.95 -4.37 14.42
C ALA A 50 0.45 -4.18 12.98
N THR A 51 0.44 -2.94 12.45
CA THR A 51 0.00 -2.61 11.10
C THR A 51 0.93 -3.24 10.07
N PRO A 52 0.50 -4.27 9.31
CA PRO A 52 1.42 -5.01 8.44
C PRO A 52 1.71 -4.24 7.16
N TYR A 53 0.73 -3.50 6.63
CA TYR A 53 0.92 -2.66 5.45
C TYR A 53 -0.04 -1.47 5.38
N TRP A 54 0.31 -0.52 4.53
CA TRP A 54 -0.60 0.52 4.05
C TRP A 54 -1.01 0.23 2.62
N LEU A 55 -2.29 0.41 2.30
CA LEU A 55 -2.81 0.37 0.92
C LEU A 55 -3.26 1.76 0.51
N ILE A 56 -2.58 2.35 -0.46
CA ILE A 56 -2.77 3.75 -0.85
C ILE A 56 -3.23 3.82 -2.31
N SER A 57 -4.34 4.50 -2.56
CA SER A 57 -4.84 4.69 -3.93
C SER A 57 -3.99 5.71 -4.69
N SER A 58 -3.56 5.38 -5.89
CA SER A 58 -2.85 6.32 -6.77
C SER A 58 -3.26 6.15 -8.22
N LYS A 59 -3.35 7.27 -8.95
CA LYS A 59 -3.54 7.25 -10.41
C LYS A 59 -2.26 6.77 -11.12
N ASP A 60 -1.11 7.03 -10.50
CA ASP A 60 0.20 6.60 -10.95
C ASP A 60 0.92 5.89 -9.78
N PRO A 61 0.70 4.57 -9.62
CA PRO A 61 1.33 3.81 -8.54
C PRO A 61 2.84 3.64 -8.76
N SER A 62 3.31 3.66 -10.00
CA SER A 62 4.73 3.57 -10.34
C SER A 62 5.48 4.81 -9.87
N ALA A 63 5.00 6.02 -10.20
CA ALA A 63 5.62 7.25 -9.73
C ALA A 63 5.61 7.36 -8.19
N LEU A 64 4.53 6.92 -7.54
CA LEU A 64 4.45 6.91 -6.07
C LEU A 64 5.44 5.92 -5.46
N LYS A 65 5.60 4.73 -6.06
CA LYS A 65 6.61 3.75 -5.64
C LYS A 65 8.01 4.35 -5.74
N GLU A 66 8.36 5.01 -6.85
CA GLU A 66 9.67 5.63 -7.01
C GLU A 66 9.90 6.79 -6.03
N ALA A 67 8.88 7.58 -5.71
CA ALA A 67 9.00 8.66 -4.72
C ALA A 67 9.20 8.15 -3.28
N LEU A 68 8.73 6.93 -2.98
CA LEU A 68 8.88 6.28 -1.68
C LEU A 68 10.16 5.45 -1.57
N LYS A 69 10.79 5.10 -2.70
CA LYS A 69 12.12 4.50 -2.73
C LYS A 69 13.16 5.57 -2.32
N ASN A 70 13.95 5.24 -1.31
CA ASN A 70 15.20 5.90 -0.97
C ASN A 70 16.30 4.84 -1.01
#